data_AF-A0A077FNG1-F1
#
_entry.id   AF-A0A077FNG1-F1
#
_cell.length_a   1.000
_cell.length_b   1.000
_cell.length_c   1.000
_cell.angle_alpha   90.00
_cell.angle_beta   90.00
_cell.angle_gamma   90.00
#
_symmetry.space_group_name_H-M   'P 1'
#
loop_
_entity.id
_entity.type
_entity.pdbx_description
1 polymer ?
#
loop_
_entity_poly.entity_id
_entity_poly.type
_entity_poly.pdbx_seq_one_letter_code
_entity_poly.pdbx_strand_id
1 'polypeptide(L)'
;MYKKPIDNLIGEMCNTQKELSGEVLLWRMVITQAFMDASIKSTKKRVYKMNKLQAISWLLRDKKDFYLVCSLAELCPKKVRKFAYQELKIKDLN
;
A
#
# COMPACT_ATOMS: atom_id res chain seq x y z
N MET A 1 0.38 -0.27 -20.08
CA MET A 1 -0.44 -1.36 -19.49
C MET A 1 -0.90 -0.88 -18.12
N TYR A 2 -2.09 -0.27 -18.05
CA TYR A 2 -2.66 0.28 -16.82
C TYR A 2 -2.89 -0.87 -15.83
N LYS A 3 -2.12 -0.90 -14.73
CA LYS A 3 -2.37 -1.81 -13.62
C LYS A 3 -3.64 -1.32 -12.92
N LYS A 4 -4.57 -2.25 -12.68
CA LYS A 4 -5.88 -2.00 -12.07
C LYS A 4 -5.77 -1.11 -10.81
N PRO A 5 -6.71 -0.18 -10.57
CA PRO A 5 -6.76 0.56 -9.32
C PRO A 5 -6.86 -0.40 -8.14
N ILE A 6 -6.12 -0.13 -7.07
CA ILE A 6 -6.22 -0.87 -5.79
C ILE A 6 -7.66 -0.92 -5.28
N ASP A 7 -8.50 0.03 -5.70
CA ASP A 7 -9.94 0.08 -5.42
C ASP A 7 -10.67 -1.22 -5.80
N ASN A 8 -10.21 -1.93 -6.84
CA ASN A 8 -10.77 -3.24 -7.25
C ASN A 8 -10.12 -4.45 -6.54
N LEU A 9 -9.01 -4.26 -5.82
CA LEU A 9 -8.29 -5.32 -5.10
C LEU A 9 -8.69 -5.39 -3.62
N ILE A 10 -9.23 -4.30 -3.07
CA ILE A 10 -9.88 -4.26 -1.75
C ILE A 10 -11.38 -4.55 -1.94
N GLY A 11 -11.66 -5.63 -2.69
CA GLY A 11 -13.00 -6.16 -2.86
C GLY A 11 -13.59 -6.51 -1.50
N GLU A 12 -14.80 -5.99 -1.28
CA GLU A 12 -15.64 -6.13 -0.09
C GLU A 12 -15.25 -5.23 1.10
N MET A 13 -15.90 -4.07 1.19
CA MET A 13 -16.81 -3.78 2.31
C MET A 13 -17.78 -2.62 2.01
N CYS A 14 -19.05 -2.87 2.37
CA CYS A 14 -20.14 -1.96 2.72
C CYS A 14 -20.57 -0.89 1.70
N ASN A 15 -21.69 -1.22 1.04
CA ASN A 15 -22.62 -0.42 0.25
C ASN A 15 -22.41 1.09 -0.02
N THR A 16 -22.86 1.39 -1.24
CA THR A 16 -23.26 2.66 -1.86
C THR A 16 -22.13 3.57 -2.31
N GLN A 17 -22.19 3.94 -3.60
CA GLN A 17 -21.37 4.93 -4.29
C GLN A 17 -21.41 6.26 -3.52
N LYS A 18 -20.54 6.40 -2.53
CA LYS A 18 -20.24 7.65 -1.85
C LYS A 18 -19.04 8.23 -2.58
N GLU A 19 -19.17 9.43 -3.13
CA GLU A 19 -18.00 10.17 -3.59
C GLU A 19 -17.02 10.27 -2.42
N LEU A 20 -15.86 9.64 -2.57
CA LEU A 20 -14.79 9.76 -1.60
C LEU A 20 -14.34 11.22 -1.60
N SER A 21 -14.13 11.78 -0.41
CA SER A 21 -13.56 13.12 -0.32
C SER A 21 -12.16 13.12 -0.96
N GLY A 22 -11.73 14.28 -1.47
CA GLY A 22 -10.38 14.45 -2.02
C GLY A 22 -9.29 14.08 -1.00
N GLU A 23 -9.57 14.26 0.29
CA GLU A 23 -8.67 13.86 1.38
C GLU A 23 -8.54 12.33 1.49
N VAL A 24 -9.64 11.57 1.44
CA VAL A 24 -9.57 10.10 1.47
C VAL A 24 -8.81 9.57 0.24
N LEU A 25 -9.04 10.16 -0.93
CA LEU A 25 -8.29 9.82 -2.15
C LEU A 25 -6.79 10.11 -2.01
N LEU A 26 -6.42 11.24 -1.41
CA LEU A 26 -5.02 11.57 -1.12
C LEU A 26 -4.36 10.49 -0.27
N TRP A 27 -5.02 10.04 0.81
CA TRP A 27 -4.46 9.02 1.69
C TRP A 27 -4.39 7.63 1.02
N ARG A 28 -5.33 7.30 0.13
CA ARG A 28 -5.22 6.10 -0.73
C ARG A 28 -4.04 6.17 -1.70
N MET A 29 -3.72 7.35 -2.20
CA MET A 29 -2.53 7.55 -3.05
C MET A 29 -1.23 7.30 -2.28
N VAL A 30 -1.15 7.68 -1.00
CA VAL A 30 0.01 7.36 -0.15
C VAL A 30 0.21 5.85 -0.04
N ILE A 31 -0.86 5.10 0.21
CA ILE A 31 -0.79 3.62 0.27
C ILE A 31 -0.38 3.05 -1.09
N THR A 32 -0.98 3.54 -2.18
CA THR A 32 -0.65 3.12 -3.54
C THR A 32 0.83 3.35 -3.87
N GLN A 33 1.37 4.51 -3.51
CA GLN A 33 2.78 4.83 -3.70
C GLN A 33 3.68 3.88 -2.91
N ALA A 34 3.33 3.56 -1.65
CA ALA A 34 4.08 2.59 -0.87
C ALA A 34 4.13 1.21 -1.55
N PHE A 35 3.02 0.74 -2.14
CA PHE A 35 3.02 -0.49 -2.93
C PHE A 35 3.89 -0.41 -4.19
N MET A 36 3.87 0.72 -4.90
CA MET A 36 4.71 0.94 -6.07
C MET A 36 6.19 0.93 -5.71
N ASP A 37 6.57 1.62 -4.64
CA ASP A 37 7.94 1.68 -4.14
C ASP A 37 8.43 0.31 -3.67
N ALA A 38 7.59 -0.45 -2.97
CA ALA A 38 7.90 -1.82 -2.56
C ALA A 38 8.03 -2.79 -3.76
N SER A 39 7.35 -2.51 -4.88
CA SER A 39 7.35 -3.33 -6.09
C SER A 39 8.48 -3.01 -7.07
N ILE A 40 9.38 -2.07 -6.74
CA ILE A 40 10.51 -1.72 -7.61
C ILE A 40 11.38 -2.96 -7.85
N LYS A 41 11.60 -3.28 -9.13
CA LYS A 41 12.45 -4.42 -9.55
C LYS A 41 13.93 -4.07 -9.63
N SER A 42 14.25 -2.86 -10.08
CA SER A 42 15.64 -2.43 -10.31
C SER A 42 16.16 -1.65 -9.10
N THR A 43 17.10 -2.26 -8.38
CA THR A 43 17.77 -1.65 -7.22
C THR A 43 19.18 -1.15 -7.56
N LYS A 44 19.50 -0.99 -8.86
CA LYS A 44 20.82 -0.58 -9.36
C LYS A 44 21.30 0.74 -8.73
N LYS A 45 20.38 1.65 -8.40
CA LYS A 45 20.69 2.84 -7.60
C LYS A 45 20.34 2.59 -6.14
N ARG A 46 21.26 2.92 -5.24
CA ARG A 46 21.10 2.77 -3.78
C ARG A 46 19.79 3.39 -3.27
N VAL A 47 19.40 4.56 -3.79
CA VAL A 47 18.17 5.26 -3.41
C VAL A 47 16.94 4.38 -3.63
N TYR A 48 16.80 3.75 -4.80
CA TYR A 48 15.65 2.87 -5.08
C TYR A 48 15.64 1.61 -4.20
N LYS A 49 16.81 1.07 -3.85
CA LYS A 49 16.92 -0.03 -2.89
C LYS A 49 16.42 0.40 -1.51
N MET A 50 16.82 1.58 -1.04
CA MET A 50 16.40 2.10 0.25
C MET A 50 14.90 2.39 0.30
N ASN A 51 14.35 3.04 -0.73
CA ASN A 51 12.92 3.32 -0.81
C ASN A 51 12.09 2.03 -0.81
N LYS A 52 12.52 1.00 -1.58
CA LYS A 52 11.88 -0.32 -1.55
C LYS A 52 11.86 -0.92 -0.14
N LEU A 53 12.99 -0.95 0.56
CA LEU A 53 13.08 -1.52 1.91
C LEU A 53 12.26 -0.72 2.93
N GLN A 54 12.27 0.61 2.83
CA GLN A 54 11.47 1.49 3.69
C GLN A 54 9.96 1.27 3.46
N ALA A 55 9.53 1.15 2.21
CA ALA A 55 8.13 0.89 1.86
C ALA A 55 7.67 -0.50 2.33
N ILE A 56 8.48 -1.55 2.12
CA ILE A 56 8.21 -2.89 2.65
C ILE A 56 8.11 -2.85 4.18
N SER A 57 9.07 -2.17 4.84
CA SER A 57 9.07 -2.00 6.28
C SER A 57 7.82 -1.29 6.78
N TRP A 58 7.38 -0.24 6.08
CA TRP A 58 6.18 0.53 6.44
C TRP A 58 4.89 -0.28 6.26
N LEU A 59 4.75 -1.02 5.15
CA LEU A 59 3.56 -1.84 4.88
C LEU A 59 3.43 -3.06 5.81
N LEU A 60 4.55 -3.69 6.20
CA LEU A 60 4.53 -4.97 6.91
C LEU A 60 4.73 -4.85 8.43
N ARG A 61 5.41 -3.80 8.93
CA ARG A 61 5.66 -3.65 10.36
C ARG A 61 4.54 -2.94 11.08
N ASP A 62 4.51 -3.12 12.39
CA ASP A 62 3.53 -2.50 13.27
C ASP A 62 3.89 -1.05 13.60
N LYS A 63 3.60 -0.13 12.67
CA LYS A 63 3.88 1.31 12.84
C LYS A 63 2.60 2.12 13.01
N LYS A 64 2.61 3.07 13.95
CA LYS A 64 1.44 3.91 14.29
C LYS A 64 0.97 4.77 13.11
N ASP A 65 1.90 5.28 12.32
CA ASP A 65 1.63 6.08 11.12
C ASP A 65 0.91 5.27 10.03
N PHE A 66 1.24 3.99 9.86
CA PHE A 66 0.51 3.10 8.95
C PHE A 66 -0.96 2.95 9.33
N TYR A 67 -1.26 2.76 10.63
CA TYR A 67 -2.64 2.70 11.11
C TYR A 67 -3.39 4.02 10.89
N LEU A 68 -2.73 5.14 11.16
CA LEU A 68 -3.30 6.47 10.93
C LEU A 68 -3.63 6.67 9.45
N VAL A 69 -2.69 6.42 8.53
CA VAL A 69 -2.91 6.55 7.09
C VAL A 69 -4.02 5.61 6.60
N CYS A 70 -4.07 4.38 7.10
CA CYS A 70 -5.17 3.46 6.77
C CYS A 70 -6.53 3.99 7.27
N SER A 71 -6.59 4.56 8.49
CA SER A 71 -7.81 5.17 9.02
C SER A 71 -8.26 6.36 8.17
N LEU A 72 -7.33 7.24 7.78
CA LEU A 72 -7.60 8.41 6.96
C LEU A 72 -7.98 8.04 5.51
N ALA A 73 -7.52 6.89 5.02
CA ALA A 73 -7.89 6.33 3.72
C ALA A 73 -9.21 5.53 3.75
N GLU A 74 -9.87 5.43 4.91
CA GLU A 74 -11.03 4.56 5.15
C GLU A 74 -10.76 3.08 4.79
N LEU A 75 -9.54 2.61 5.05
CA LEU A 75 -9.11 1.24 4.77
C LEU A 75 -8.84 0.45 6.05
N CYS A 76 -9.13 -0.85 6.01
CA CYS A 76 -8.80 -1.75 7.11
C CYS A 76 -7.29 -2.09 7.08
N PRO A 77 -6.50 -1.72 8.11
CA PRO A 77 -5.05 -1.96 8.15
C PRO A 77 -4.70 -3.46 8.00
N LYS A 78 -5.52 -4.34 8.60
CA LYS A 78 -5.34 -5.80 8.52
C LYS A 78 -5.50 -6.31 7.07
N LYS A 79 -6.47 -5.78 6.31
CA LYS A 79 -6.68 -6.15 4.91
C LYS A 79 -5.54 -5.66 4.03
N VAL A 80 -5.13 -4.40 4.19
CA VAL A 80 -4.00 -3.80 3.46
C VAL A 80 -2.72 -4.60 3.69
N ARG A 81 -2.43 -4.97 4.95
CA ARG A 81 -1.24 -5.75 5.28
C ARG A 81 -1.31 -7.18 4.75
N LYS A 82 -2.47 -7.85 4.85
CA LYS A 82 -2.67 -9.18 4.25
C LYS A 82 -2.37 -9.14 2.74
N PHE A 83 -2.86 -8.11 2.05
CA PHE A 83 -2.58 -7.89 0.64
C PHE A 83 -1.09 -7.64 0.37
N ALA A 84 -0.43 -6.80 1.19
CA ALA A 84 1.01 -6.58 1.11
C ALA A 84 1.84 -7.88 1.25
N TYR A 85 1.46 -8.77 2.17
CA TYR A 85 2.11 -10.08 2.31
C TYR A 85 1.94 -10.96 1.07
N GLN A 86 0.80 -10.90 0.39
CA GLN A 86 0.52 -11.68 -0.82
C GLN A 86 1.29 -11.16 -2.03
N GLU A 87 1.27 -9.84 -2.24
CA GLU A 87 1.86 -9.19 -3.43
C GLU A 87 3.38 -9.12 -3.38
N LEU A 88 3.94 -8.83 -2.21
CA LEU A 88 5.38 -8.60 -2.07
C LEU A 88 6.19 -9.89 -1.95
N LYS A 89 5.55 -11.07 -2.19
CA LYS A 89 6.10 -12.44 -2.17
C LYS A 89 7.48 -12.45 -1.53
N ILE A 90 7.53 -12.60 -0.20
CA ILE A 90 8.76 -12.52 0.60
C ILE A 90 9.74 -13.61 0.13
N LYS A 91 10.45 -13.34 -0.95
CA LYS A 91 11.58 -14.10 -1.49
C LYS A 91 12.86 -13.25 -1.50
N ASP A 92 12.73 -11.94 -1.27
CA ASP A 92 13.82 -10.95 -1.29
C ASP A 92 14.38 -10.61 0.12
N LEU A 93 13.98 -11.35 1.17
CA LEU A 93 14.46 -11.14 2.56
C LEU A 93 15.43 -12.22 3.06
N ASN A 94 15.84 -13.15 2.20
CA ASN A 94 16.90 -14.13 2.47
C ASN A 94 18.17 -13.78 1.71
#